data_AF-A0A9D3MVQ9-F1
#
_entry.id   AF-A0A9D3MVQ9-F1
#
_cell.length_a   1.000
_cell.length_b   1.000
_cell.length_c   1.000
_cell.angle_alpha   90.00
_cell.angle_beta   90.00
_cell.angle_gamma   90.00
#
_symmetry.space_group_name_H-M   'P 1'
#
loop_
_entity.id
_entity.type
_entity.pdbx_description
1 polymer ?
#
loop_
_entity_poly.entity_id
_entity_poly.type
_entity_poly.pdbx_seq_one_letter_code
_entity_poly.pdbx_strand_id
1 'polypeptide(L)'
;NNCTHILDCEGSEGRCYKTTGFNEGHKVTQKGCAHQFLCSRSTDSEVGEIIADYLGLVISCCEGNLCNNALRIGQSVFFLLLVPVASVILFN
;
A
#
# COMPACT_ATOMS: atom_id res chain seq x y z
N ASN A 1 12.42 -8.42 9.41
CA ASN A 1 11.76 -7.28 8.73
C ASN A 1 10.27 -7.55 8.56
N ASN A 2 9.48 -7.41 9.63
CA ASN A 2 8.02 -7.58 9.55
C ASN A 2 7.37 -6.23 9.25
N CYS A 3 6.93 -6.05 7.99
CA CYS A 3 6.24 -4.85 7.50
C CYS A 3 4.76 -4.83 7.95
N THR A 4 4.53 -4.87 9.26
CA THR A 4 3.18 -4.98 9.87
C THR A 4 2.68 -3.67 10.48
N HIS A 5 3.50 -2.62 10.46
CA HIS A 5 3.17 -1.35 11.09
C HIS A 5 2.58 -0.37 10.07
N ILE A 6 1.59 0.39 10.54
CA ILE A 6 1.12 1.59 9.88
C ILE A 6 2.15 2.68 10.17
N LEU A 7 2.45 3.49 9.15
CA LEU A 7 3.32 4.65 9.26
C LEU A 7 2.46 5.91 9.21
N ASP A 8 2.78 6.87 10.05
CA ASP A 8 2.33 8.24 9.89
C ASP A 8 3.28 8.94 8.92
N CYS A 9 2.76 9.46 7.82
CA CYS A 9 3.57 10.19 6.85
C CYS A 9 3.95 11.56 7.41
N GLU A 10 5.18 12.02 7.18
CA GLU A 10 5.69 13.25 7.78
C GLU A 10 5.99 14.35 6.74
N GLY A 11 5.85 15.60 7.18
CA GLY A 11 6.24 16.77 6.40
C GLY A 11 5.55 16.87 5.03
N SER A 12 6.29 16.55 3.97
CA SER A 12 5.85 16.72 2.58
C SER A 12 5.39 15.41 1.91
N GLU A 13 5.35 14.32 2.66
CA GLU A 13 4.97 13.00 2.19
C GLU A 13 3.46 12.85 2.01
N GLY A 14 2.89 13.51 1.00
CA GLY A 14 1.46 13.51 0.71
C GLY A 14 0.94 12.31 -0.09
N ARG A 15 1.79 11.32 -0.41
CA ARG A 15 1.41 10.14 -1.22
C ARG A 15 1.80 8.85 -0.52
N CYS A 16 1.05 7.79 -0.76
CA CYS A 16 1.49 6.43 -0.42
C CYS A 16 2.08 5.76 -1.67
N TYR A 17 3.15 4.99 -1.49
CA TYR A 17 3.72 4.16 -2.55
C TYR A 17 3.69 2.67 -2.19
N LYS A 18 3.73 1.85 -3.23
CA LYS A 18 4.01 0.42 -3.18
C LYS A 18 4.98 0.12 -4.32
N THR A 19 6.13 -0.46 -3.99
CA THR A 19 7.10 -0.91 -4.97
C THR A 19 7.29 -2.41 -4.90
N THR A 20 7.52 -3.03 -6.05
CA THR A 20 7.80 -4.46 -6.16
C THR A 20 8.99 -4.68 -7.08
N GLY A 21 10.01 -5.39 -6.60
CA GLY A 21 11.21 -5.72 -7.34
C GLY A 21 11.80 -7.05 -6.91
N PHE A 22 12.99 -7.39 -7.39
CA PHE A 22 13.69 -8.62 -7.03
C PHE A 22 14.92 -8.31 -6.17
N ASN A 23 15.05 -9.03 -5.05
CA ASN A 23 16.24 -9.02 -4.21
C ASN A 23 16.71 -10.47 -4.06
N GLU A 24 17.95 -10.77 -4.46
CA GLU A 24 18.52 -12.13 -4.46
C GLU A 24 17.63 -13.17 -5.17
N GLY A 25 16.97 -12.77 -6.26
CA GLY A 25 16.03 -13.62 -7.02
C GLY A 25 14.64 -13.76 -6.41
N HIS A 26 14.40 -13.21 -5.22
CA HIS A 26 13.08 -13.21 -4.58
C HIS A 26 12.32 -11.92 -4.87
N LYS A 27 11.03 -12.06 -5.21
CA LYS A 27 10.13 -10.91 -5.37
C LYS A 27 9.85 -10.30 -4.00
N VAL A 28 10.26 -9.05 -3.81
CA VAL A 28 10.05 -8.28 -2.58
C VAL A 28 9.12 -7.12 -2.87
N THR A 29 8.17 -6.87 -1.96
CA THR A 29 7.29 -5.70 -2.02
C THR A 29 7.56 -4.82 -0.80
N GLN A 30 7.81 -3.53 -1.06
CA GLN A 30 7.92 -2.49 -0.04
C GLN A 30 6.80 -1.47 -0.20
N LYS A 31 6.41 -0.86 0.92
CA LYS A 31 5.36 0.15 1.00
C LYS A 31 5.85 1.27 1.92
N GLY A 32 5.34 2.47 1.70
CA GLY A 32 5.61 3.60 2.57
C GLY A 32 4.93 4.87 2.10
N CYS A 33 5.41 6.00 2.63
CA CYS A 33 5.01 7.35 2.23
C CYS A 33 6.05 7.94 1.26
N ALA A 34 5.61 8.86 0.40
CA ALA A 34 6.47 9.51 -0.58
C ALA A 34 6.02 10.93 -0.87
N HIS A 35 6.96 11.76 -1.31
CA HIS A 35 6.67 13.06 -1.91
C HIS A 35 6.04 12.91 -3.30
N GLN A 36 5.22 13.87 -3.71
CA GLN A 36 4.60 13.93 -5.06
C GLN A 36 5.62 13.72 -6.18
N PHE A 37 6.80 14.33 -6.04
CA PHE A 37 7.86 14.27 -7.05
C PHE A 37 8.30 12.82 -7.36
N LEU A 38 8.43 11.97 -6.34
CA LEU A 38 8.78 10.56 -6.54
C LEU A 38 7.65 9.81 -7.27
N CYS A 39 6.40 10.11 -6.91
CA CYS A 39 5.24 9.51 -7.55
C CYS A 39 4.98 9.99 -8.98
N SER A 40 5.49 11.16 -9.37
CA SER A 40 5.45 11.61 -10.77
C SER A 40 6.34 10.78 -11.70
N ARG A 41 7.24 9.98 -11.11
CA ARG A 41 8.12 9.01 -11.78
C ARG A 41 7.70 7.56 -11.51
N SER A 42 6.41 7.34 -11.20
CA SER A 42 5.85 6.00 -11.08
C SER A 42 5.91 5.26 -12.42
N THR A 43 5.62 3.96 -12.41
CA THR A 43 5.63 3.10 -13.62
C THR A 43 4.66 3.56 -14.71
N ASP A 44 3.71 4.45 -14.37
CA ASP A 44 2.77 5.05 -15.33
C ASP A 44 3.40 6.22 -16.12
N SER A 45 4.65 6.58 -15.81
CA SER A 45 5.43 7.60 -16.51
C SER A 45 6.50 6.95 -17.39
N GLU A 46 6.90 7.63 -18.47
CA GLU A 46 7.97 7.18 -19.37
C GLU A 46 9.28 6.83 -18.62
N VAL A 47 9.63 7.65 -17.62
CA VAL A 47 10.81 7.41 -16.77
C VAL A 47 10.62 6.16 -15.91
N GLY A 48 9.41 5.94 -15.37
CA GLY A 48 9.13 4.77 -14.56
C GLY A 48 9.04 3.48 -15.37
N GLU A 49 8.61 3.54 -16.62
CA GLU A 49 8.62 2.40 -17.55
C GLU A 49 10.06 1.95 -17.83
N ILE A 50 10.97 2.89 -18.10
CA ILE A 50 12.41 2.60 -18.26
C ILE A 50 13.00 1.97 -16.99
N ILE A 51 12.64 2.48 -15.82
CA ILE A 51 13.08 1.92 -14.53
C ILE A 51 12.54 0.49 -14.35
N ALA A 52 11.28 0.24 -14.71
CA ALA A 52 10.70 -1.08 -14.61
C ALA A 52 11.35 -2.08 -15.56
N ASP A 53 11.68 -1.68 -16.79
CA ASP A 53 12.34 -2.55 -17.77
C ASP A 53 13.80 -2.84 -17.38
N TYR A 54 14.56 -1.80 -16.98
CA TYR A 54 15.97 -1.94 -16.67
C TYR A 54 16.25 -2.58 -15.29
N LEU A 55 15.47 -2.24 -14.27
CA LEU A 55 15.69 -2.69 -12.89
C LEU A 55 14.68 -3.75 -12.41
N GLY A 56 13.67 -4.09 -13.22
CA GLY A 56 12.59 -4.97 -12.79
C GLY A 56 11.78 -4.39 -11.62
N LEU A 57 11.79 -3.05 -11.46
CA LEU A 57 11.21 -2.35 -10.31
C LEU A 57 9.94 -1.61 -10.71
N VAL A 58 8.79 -2.10 -10.22
CA VAL A 58 7.49 -1.48 -10.45
C VAL A 58 7.13 -0.61 -9.25
N ILE A 59 6.82 0.66 -9.48
CA ILE A 59 6.39 1.63 -8.46
C ILE A 59 4.97 2.10 -8.78
N SER A 60 4.06 1.94 -7.83
CA SER A 60 2.69 2.49 -7.90
C SER A 60 2.48 3.49 -6.75
N CYS A 61 1.83 4.61 -7.04
CA CYS A 61 1.45 5.59 -6.03
C CYS A 61 -0.06 5.81 -5.99
N CYS A 62 -0.55 6.26 -4.84
CA CYS A 62 -1.96 6.61 -4.66
C CYS A 62 -2.12 7.74 -3.62
N GLU A 63 -3.30 8.35 -3.62
CA GLU A 63 -3.73 9.34 -2.62
C GLU A 63 -4.72 8.72 -1.64
N GLY A 64 -4.70 9.21 -0.41
CA GLY A 64 -5.60 8.77 0.66
C GLY A 64 -4.95 7.78 1.63
N ASN A 65 -5.46 7.77 2.85
CA ASN A 65 -4.89 6.99 3.95
C ASN A 65 -4.89 5.49 3.61
N LEU A 66 -3.72 4.86 3.76
CA LEU A 66 -3.52 3.41 3.59
C LEU A 66 -3.90 2.86 2.21
N CYS A 67 -4.04 3.72 1.18
CA CYS A 67 -4.45 3.33 -0.17
C CYS A 67 -3.51 2.32 -0.84
N ASN A 68 -2.25 2.25 -0.39
CA ASN A 68 -1.25 1.28 -0.82
C ASN A 68 -1.46 -0.12 -0.20
N ASN A 69 -2.63 -0.36 0.40
CA ASN A 69 -3.00 -1.57 1.12
C ASN A 69 -2.04 -1.85 2.29
N ALA A 70 -1.54 -0.83 2.97
CA ALA A 70 -0.70 -0.99 4.17
C ALA A 70 -1.44 -1.73 5.30
N LEU A 71 -2.78 -1.69 5.30
CA LEU A 71 -3.57 -2.41 6.26
C LEU A 71 -3.61 -3.93 5.98
N ARG A 72 -3.29 -4.73 6.99
CA ARG A 72 -3.53 -6.17 7.00
C ARG A 72 -4.34 -6.56 8.24
N ILE A 73 -5.45 -7.26 7.99
CA ILE A 73 -6.18 -8.15 8.91
C ILE A 73 -7.19 -7.51 9.90
N GLY A 74 -7.00 -6.29 10.41
CA GLY A 74 -7.91 -5.73 11.44
C GLY A 74 -9.33 -5.30 10.97
N GLN A 75 -9.45 -4.70 9.79
CA GLN A 75 -10.73 -4.18 9.30
C GLN A 75 -11.73 -5.27 8.88
N SER A 76 -11.25 -6.41 8.37
CA SER A 76 -12.12 -7.53 7.99
C SER A 76 -12.82 -8.16 9.20
N VAL A 77 -12.16 -8.22 10.35
CA VAL A 77 -12.72 -8.82 11.58
C VAL A 77 -13.86 -7.97 12.14
N PHE A 78 -13.76 -6.65 12.08
CA PHE A 78 -14.83 -5.76 12.55
C PHE A 78 -16.12 -5.90 11.72
N PHE A 79 -16.02 -5.97 10.39
CA PHE A 79 -17.18 -6.22 9.53
C PHE A 79 -17.76 -7.63 9.70
N LEU A 80 -16.92 -8.65 9.91
CA LEU A 80 -17.37 -10.03 10.15
C LEU A 80 -18.14 -10.20 11.47
N LEU A 81 -17.86 -9.38 12.49
CA LEU A 81 -18.53 -9.42 13.79
C LEU A 81 -19.83 -8.59 13.82
N LEU A 82 -19.96 -7.57 12.97
CA LEU A 82 -21.16 -6.71 12.94
C LEU A 82 -22.41 -7.44 12.43
N VAL A 83 -22.27 -8.31 11.44
CA VAL A 83 -23.39 -9.06 10.83
C VAL A 83 -24.08 -10.02 11.82
N PRO A 84 -23.36 -10.89 12.56
CA PRO A 84 -24.00 -11.78 13.53
C PRO A 84 -24.57 -11.02 14.74
N VAL A 85 -23.92 -9.95 15.22
CA VAL A 85 -24.42 -9.15 16.34
C VAL A 85 -25.72 -8.42 15.98
N ALA A 86 -25.80 -7.81 14.79
CA ALA A 86 -27.02 -7.19 14.31
C ALA A 86 -28.18 -8.20 14.17
N SER A 87 -27.88 -9.42 13.72
CA SER A 87 -28.87 -10.50 13.63
C SER A 87 -29.44 -10.86 15.01
N VAL A 88 -28.59 -11.04 16.03
CA VAL A 88 -29.06 -11.34 17.40
C VAL A 88 -29.94 -10.24 17.98
N ILE A 89 -29.63 -8.97 17.69
CA ILE A 89 -30.41 -7.82 18.17
C ILE A 89 -31.75 -7.67 17.44
N LEU A 90 -31.80 -7.96 16.13
CA LEU A 90 -33.01 -7.83 15.31
C LEU A 90 -33.97 -9.03 15.42
N PHE A 91 -33.46 -10.21 15.77
CA PHE A 91 -34.25 -11.45 15.89
C PHE A 91 -34.51 -11.88 17.34
N ASN A 92 -34.29 -10.99 18.30
CA ASN A 92 -34.66 -11.11 19.72
C ASN A 92 -35.67 -10.02 20.11
#